data_AF-A0A3Q9KC59-F1
#
_entry.id   AF-A0A3Q9KC59-F1
#
_cell.length_a   1.000
_cell.length_b   1.000
_cell.length_c   1.000
_cell.angle_alpha   90.00
_cell.angle_beta   90.00
_cell.angle_gamma   90.00
#
_symmetry.space_group_name_H-M   'P 1'
#
loop_
_entity.id
_entity.type
_entity.pdbx_description
1 polymer ?
#
loop_
_entity_poly.entity_id
_entity_poly.type
_entity_poly.pdbx_seq_one_letter_code
_entity_poly.pdbx_strand_id
1 'polypeptide(L)'
;MDDEPLSDWAERRDAKIGRLRAVPLVPGEGAKGSHLNPDAPRVIQRWNGYAWEPHGFASNLAAAKRILYPEAMTPPAAVSAPQPLRSGTGKHRKPR
;
A
#
# COMPACT_ATOMS: atom_id res chain seq x y z
N MET A 1 12.72 -30.04 10.63
CA MET A 1 11.73 -29.02 10.22
C MET A 1 11.17 -28.51 11.52
N ASP A 2 11.47 -27.27 11.87
CA ASP A 2 10.84 -26.64 13.03
C ASP A 2 9.57 -25.99 12.52
N ASP A 3 8.42 -26.57 12.88
CA ASP A 3 7.13 -26.00 12.57
C ASP A 3 6.93 -24.74 13.41
N GLU A 4 6.44 -23.67 12.76
CA GLU A 4 6.14 -22.42 13.43
C GLU A 4 5.05 -22.66 14.51
N PRO A 5 5.23 -22.13 15.74
CA PRO A 5 4.19 -22.16 16.75
C PRO A 5 2.90 -21.52 16.22
N LEU A 6 1.76 -22.17 16.46
CA LEU A 6 0.45 -21.69 15.99
C LEU A 6 0.13 -20.28 16.50
N SER A 7 0.60 -19.92 17.70
CA SER A 7 0.49 -18.59 18.28
C SER A 7 1.10 -17.52 17.38
N ASP A 8 2.32 -17.75 16.94
CA ASP A 8 3.11 -16.77 16.18
C ASP A 8 2.50 -16.60 14.78
N TRP A 9 1.98 -17.69 14.21
CA TRP A 9 1.18 -17.64 12.99
C TRP A 9 -0.10 -16.83 13.15
N ALA A 10 -0.85 -17.05 14.24
CA ALA A 10 -2.10 -16.34 14.51
C ALA A 10 -1.85 -14.84 14.73
N GLU A 11 -0.85 -14.48 15.51
CA GLU A 11 -0.48 -13.08 15.75
C GLU A 11 -0.12 -12.33 14.47
N ARG A 12 0.70 -12.93 13.59
CA ARG A 12 1.05 -12.31 12.30
C ARG A 12 -0.17 -12.16 11.38
N ARG A 13 -1.15 -13.06 11.50
CA ARG A 13 -2.40 -12.97 10.73
C ARG A 13 -3.26 -11.83 11.26
N ASP A 14 -3.42 -11.74 12.57
CA ASP A 14 -4.26 -10.74 13.24
C ASP A 14 -3.67 -9.33 13.13
N ALA A 15 -2.34 -9.20 13.09
CA ALA A 15 -1.65 -7.93 12.85
C ALA A 15 -2.05 -7.23 11.53
N LYS A 16 -2.63 -7.98 10.57
CA LYS A 16 -3.12 -7.41 9.30
C LYS A 16 -4.57 -6.93 9.38
N ILE A 17 -5.33 -7.33 10.39
CA ILE A 17 -6.72 -6.96 10.58
C ILE A 17 -6.82 -5.44 10.75
N GLY A 18 -7.82 -4.86 10.10
CA GLY A 18 -8.06 -3.43 10.10
C GLY A 18 -7.31 -2.64 9.03
N ARG A 19 -6.43 -3.28 8.25
CA ARG A 19 -5.80 -2.64 7.09
C ARG A 19 -6.86 -2.11 6.14
N LEU A 20 -6.64 -0.90 5.62
CA LEU A 20 -7.50 -0.26 4.63
C LEU A 20 -6.93 -0.39 3.22
N ARG A 21 -7.81 -0.43 2.22
CA ARG A 21 -7.47 -0.26 0.79
C ARG A 21 -8.56 0.54 0.07
N ALA A 22 -8.22 1.12 -1.08
CA ALA A 22 -9.16 1.83 -1.94
C ALA A 22 -9.30 1.13 -3.30
N VAL A 23 -10.54 0.95 -3.75
CA VAL A 23 -10.87 0.33 -5.04
C VAL A 23 -11.70 1.31 -5.88
N PRO A 24 -11.31 1.65 -7.13
CA PRO A 24 -12.11 2.51 -8.00
C PRO A 24 -13.47 1.90 -8.33
N LEU A 25 -14.51 2.75 -8.32
CA LEU A 25 -15.84 2.47 -8.84
C LEU A 25 -15.89 2.90 -10.31
N VAL A 26 -15.34 2.07 -11.18
CA VAL A 26 -15.38 2.26 -12.63
C VAL A 26 -16.22 1.15 -13.27
N PRO A 27 -17.01 1.43 -14.31
CA PRO A 27 -17.70 0.38 -15.07
C PRO A 27 -16.70 -0.60 -15.70
N GLY A 28 -16.99 -1.90 -15.67
CA GLY A 28 -16.17 -2.94 -16.30
C GLY A 28 -15.35 -3.78 -15.31
N GLU A 29 -14.23 -4.34 -15.79
CA GLU A 29 -13.47 -5.41 -15.11
C GLU A 29 -12.58 -4.91 -13.95
N GLY A 30 -13.21 -4.31 -12.95
CA GLY A 30 -12.68 -4.14 -11.58
C GLY A 30 -11.41 -3.30 -11.42
N ALA A 31 -10.71 -3.52 -10.29
CA ALA A 31 -9.66 -2.66 -9.74
C ALA A 31 -8.35 -2.55 -10.56
N LYS A 32 -8.27 -3.19 -11.73
CA LYS A 32 -7.07 -3.14 -12.58
C LYS A 32 -6.87 -1.72 -13.09
N GLY A 33 -5.61 -1.26 -13.09
CA GLY A 33 -5.30 0.10 -13.56
C GLY A 33 -5.91 1.20 -12.67
N SER A 34 -6.00 0.99 -11.35
CA SER A 34 -6.61 1.96 -10.43
C SER A 34 -6.00 3.36 -10.45
N HIS A 35 -4.80 3.55 -11.01
CA HIS A 35 -4.18 4.86 -11.21
C HIS A 35 -4.63 5.57 -12.50
N LEU A 36 -5.25 4.85 -13.44
CA LEU A 36 -5.65 5.37 -14.76
C LEU A 36 -6.88 6.29 -14.68
N ASN A 37 -7.63 6.25 -13.57
CA ASN A 37 -8.76 7.15 -13.34
C ASN A 37 -8.64 7.78 -11.93
N PRO A 38 -7.85 8.86 -11.79
CA PRO A 38 -7.62 9.49 -10.50
C PRO A 38 -8.88 10.15 -9.94
N ASP A 39 -9.79 10.63 -10.79
CA ASP A 39 -10.99 11.38 -10.39
C ASP A 39 -12.21 10.49 -10.11
N ALA A 40 -12.17 9.21 -10.51
CA ALA A 40 -13.25 8.29 -10.19
C ALA A 40 -13.41 8.06 -8.67
N PRO A 41 -14.67 7.94 -8.19
CA PRO A 41 -14.95 7.60 -6.80
C PRO A 41 -14.42 6.22 -6.44
N ARG A 42 -14.16 6.00 -5.15
CA ARG A 42 -13.52 4.78 -4.63
C ARG A 42 -14.24 4.26 -3.41
N VAL A 43 -14.40 2.94 -3.33
CA VAL A 43 -14.78 2.26 -2.08
C VAL A 43 -13.53 2.10 -1.23
N ILE A 44 -13.64 2.50 0.04
CA ILE A 44 -12.68 2.14 1.07
C ILE A 44 -13.13 0.82 1.66
N GLN A 45 -12.23 -0.17 1.65
CA GLN A 45 -12.48 -1.49 2.22
C GLN A 45 -11.53 -1.74 3.38
N ARG A 46 -12.02 -2.44 4.41
CA ARG A 46 -11.26 -2.87 5.59
C ARG A 46 -11.06 -4.38 5.55
N TRP A 47 -9.84 -4.82 5.82
CA TRP A 47 -9.55 -6.25 5.98
C TRP A 47 -10.02 -6.71 7.36
N ASN A 48 -10.96 -7.66 7.41
CA ASN A 48 -11.48 -8.19 8.67
C ASN A 48 -10.75 -9.46 9.17
N GLY A 49 -9.74 -9.93 8.44
CA GLY A 49 -9.06 -11.20 8.72
C GLY A 49 -9.44 -12.34 7.78
N TYR A 50 -10.47 -12.17 6.95
CA TYR A 50 -10.96 -13.17 6.00
C TYR A 50 -11.35 -12.56 4.64
N ALA A 51 -12.03 -11.41 4.65
CA ALA A 51 -12.51 -10.71 3.48
C ALA A 51 -12.24 -9.20 3.59
N TRP A 52 -12.35 -8.53 2.44
CA TRP A 52 -12.36 -7.08 2.37
C TRP A 52 -13.81 -6.58 2.43
N GLU A 53 -14.17 -5.95 3.53
CA GLU A 53 -15.53 -5.45 3.76
C GLU A 53 -15.63 -3.95 3.42
N PRO A 54 -16.79 -3.46 2.94
CA PRO A 54 -17.03 -2.04 2.77
C PRO A 54 -16.87 -1.28 4.10
N HIS A 55 -16.07 -0.22 4.08
CA HIS A 55 -15.83 0.63 5.24
C HIS A 55 -16.27 2.08 5.00
N GLY A 56 -16.25 2.53 3.74
CA GLY A 56 -16.71 3.87 3.37
C GLY A 56 -16.43 4.18 1.90
N PHE A 57 -16.55 5.46 1.53
CA PHE A 57 -16.30 5.94 0.17
C PHE A 57 -15.38 7.16 0.18
N ALA A 58 -14.67 7.36 -0.92
CA ALA A 58 -13.90 8.55 -1.22
C ALA A 58 -14.29 9.08 -2.61
N SER A 59 -14.37 10.40 -2.75
CA SER A 59 -14.78 11.04 -4.00
C SER A 59 -13.79 10.84 -5.14
N ASN A 60 -12.49 10.69 -4.83
CA ASN A 60 -11.42 10.48 -5.81
C ASN A 60 -10.17 9.84 -5.16
N LEU A 61 -9.11 9.62 -5.95
CA LEU A 61 -7.84 9.07 -5.48
C LEU A 61 -7.17 9.93 -4.41
N ALA A 62 -7.22 11.26 -4.54
CA ALA A 62 -6.60 12.16 -3.59
C ALA A 62 -7.29 12.09 -2.21
N ALA A 63 -8.62 12.09 -2.17
CA ALA A 63 -9.39 11.86 -0.96
C ALA A 63 -9.11 10.48 -0.35
N ALA A 64 -9.02 9.44 -1.18
CA ALA A 64 -8.70 8.09 -0.70
C ALA A 64 -7.30 8.02 -0.06
N LYS A 65 -6.29 8.66 -0.65
CA LYS A 65 -4.93 8.71 -0.08
C LYS A 65 -4.90 9.33 1.32
N ARG A 66 -5.70 10.38 1.56
CA ARG A 66 -5.81 11.03 2.88
C ARG A 66 -6.37 10.08 3.95
N ILE A 67 -7.32 9.23 3.58
CA ILE A 67 -7.89 8.22 4.47
C ILE A 67 -6.90 7.08 4.73
N LEU A 68 -6.22 6.60 3.69
CA LEU A 68 -5.30 5.44 3.79
C LEU A 68 -3.98 5.78 4.47
N TYR A 69 -3.52 7.03 4.34
CA TYR A 69 -2.21 7.47 4.79
C TYR A 69 -2.32 8.83 5.49
N PRO A 70 -2.98 8.92 6.66
CA PRO A 70 -3.15 10.19 7.36
C PRO A 70 -1.80 10.82 7.73
N GLU A 71 -0.82 10.01 8.15
CA GLU A 71 0.52 10.46 8.53
C GLU A 71 1.35 10.98 7.35
N ALA A 72 1.09 10.49 6.12
CA ALA A 72 1.81 10.94 4.93
C ALA A 72 1.37 12.34 4.46
N MET A 73 0.33 12.90 5.07
CA MET A 73 -0.08 14.30 4.86
C MET A 73 0.75 15.28 5.70
N THR A 74 1.46 14.80 6.71
CA THR A 74 2.44 15.58 7.44
C THR A 74 3.64 15.80 6.53
N PRO A 75 4.06 17.05 6.26
CA PRO A 75 5.27 17.30 5.49
C PRO A 75 6.42 16.52 6.13
N PRO A 76 7.24 15.78 5.35
CA PRO A 76 8.37 15.09 5.93
C PRO A 76 9.23 16.13 6.64
N ALA A 77 9.52 15.91 7.93
CA ALA A 77 10.61 16.63 8.59
C ALA A 77 11.84 16.48 7.66
N ALA A 78 12.51 17.60 7.35
CA ALA A 78 13.56 17.67 6.34
C ALA A 78 14.56 16.53 6.50
N VAL A 79 14.37 15.46 5.73
CA VAL A 79 15.31 14.34 5.67
C VAL A 79 16.51 14.84 4.89
N SER A 80 17.68 14.83 5.54
CA SER A 80 18.93 15.18 4.90
C SER A 80 19.09 14.42 3.58
N ALA A 81 19.57 15.12 2.56
CA ALA A 81 19.60 14.68 1.17
C ALA A 81 20.10 13.23 1.00
N PRO A 82 19.55 12.47 0.02
CA PRO A 82 20.01 11.12 -0.25
C PRO A 82 21.51 11.13 -0.55
N GLN A 83 22.27 10.31 0.18
CA GLN A 83 23.69 10.11 -0.10
C GLN A 83 23.85 9.68 -1.57
N PRO A 84 24.81 10.24 -2.31
CA PRO A 84 25.03 9.86 -3.69
C PRO A 84 25.28 8.36 -3.77
N LEU A 85 24.63 7.72 -4.75
CA LEU A 85 24.80 6.30 -5.09
C LEU A 85 26.30 5.98 -5.11
N ARG A 86 26.76 5.20 -4.13
CA ARG A 86 28.15 4.75 -4.08
C ARG A 86 28.47 4.04 -5.38
N SER A 87 29.70 4.23 -5.88
CA SER A 87 30.22 3.54 -7.05
C SER A 87 30.14 2.02 -6.83
N GLY A 88 29.16 1.38 -7.46
CA GLY A 88 29.00 -0.06 -7.39
C GLY A 88 30.15 -0.78 -8.11
N THR A 89 30.93 -1.57 -7.37
CA THR A 89 31.95 -2.49 -7.90
C THR A 89 31.32 -3.75 -8.51
N GLY A 90 30.27 -3.58 -9.32
CA GLY A 90 29.55 -4.68 -9.94
C GLY A 90 30.38 -5.36 -11.02
N LYS A 91 30.60 -6.69 -10.88
CA LYS A 91 31.31 -7.60 -11.81
C LYS A 91 30.79 -7.64 -13.26
N HIS A 92 29.78 -6.84 -13.60
CA HIS A 92 29.04 -6.92 -14.86
C HIS A 92 29.36 -5.81 -15.86
N ARG A 93 30.26 -4.86 -15.57
CA ARG A 93 30.69 -3.90 -16.60
C ARG A 93 31.86 -4.48 -17.40
N LYS A 94 31.65 -4.68 -18.70
CA LYS A 94 32.74 -4.97 -19.65
C LYS A 94 33.66 -3.73 -19.75
N PRO A 95 34.99 -3.92 -19.80
CA PRO A 95 35.93 -2.83 -20.03
C PRO A 95 35.79 -2.29 -21.45
N ARG A 96 36.07 -0.99 -21.60
CA ARG A 96 36.16 -0.27 -22.87
C ARG A 96 37.49 -0.57 -23.56
#